data_AF-A0A6G4ACU6-F1
#
_entry.id   AF-A0A6G4ACU6-F1
#
_cell.length_a   1.000
_cell.length_b   1.000
_cell.length_c   1.000
_cell.angle_alpha   90.00
_cell.angle_beta   90.00
_cell.angle_gamma   90.00
#
_symmetry.space_group_name_H-M   'P 1'
#
loop_
_entity.id
_entity.type
_entity.pdbx_description
1 polymer ?
#
loop_
_entity_poly.entity_id
_entity_poly.type
_entity_poly.pdbx_seq_one_letter_code
_entity_poly.pdbx_strand_id
1 'polypeptide(L)'
;MTIISHTPAITSWADRYFSAWWNASTISPAEASGGFPAVFADVDPELVDDMSLLVDTLQHDEITYAKAKMLVAHDRDDAVVAFSPDEQLAYRFQPERQRLTIAGRAAQPVAVAAARLAREMVRAQLLHDGWTVLHASAADRDGRTVLAFGSKGAGKTTVAMLLASWGHDLLANDRVLVRPEGERLQVLPWPSAAALGLGLLDALGLYDVVRQRLQGGEELHPTQHQAVTDALLAGQREPLWAPGDGKRERKAQLFPDQFVTWFGMRLATEGSAVALLFPRITPGADPALTHEARQVAESDFMSGSTEDRYPDVFGLAEGIDGGGSESARRAVAERLAKLPHHALVLSHDTAANTAFLSTLLENA
;
A
#
# COMPACT_ATOMS: atom_id res chain seq x y z
N MET A 1 0.42 -9.34 -15.38
CA MET A 1 1.21 -10.24 -14.50
C MET A 1 0.30 -11.29 -13.91
N THR A 2 0.82 -12.50 -13.73
CA THR A 2 0.08 -13.64 -13.19
C THR A 2 0.73 -14.16 -11.90
N ILE A 3 -0.07 -14.47 -10.89
CA ILE A 3 0.38 -15.23 -9.71
C ILE A 3 -0.10 -16.67 -9.86
N ILE A 4 0.80 -17.63 -9.73
CA ILE A 4 0.58 -19.05 -9.96
C ILE A 4 0.99 -19.81 -8.69
N SER A 5 0.14 -20.71 -8.23
CA SER A 5 0.35 -21.51 -7.01
C SER A 5 -0.42 -22.82 -7.12
N HIS A 6 0.17 -23.93 -6.67
CA HIS A 6 -0.52 -25.18 -6.40
C HIS A 6 -1.27 -25.16 -5.06
N THR A 7 -0.94 -24.21 -4.19
CA THR A 7 -1.57 -23.99 -2.89
C THR A 7 -2.70 -22.94 -3.02
N PRO A 8 -4.00 -23.32 -3.00
CA PRO A 8 -5.10 -22.41 -3.29
C PRO A 8 -5.20 -21.20 -2.35
N ALA A 9 -4.78 -21.36 -1.09
CA ALA A 9 -4.78 -20.29 -0.11
C ALA A 9 -3.94 -19.07 -0.55
N ILE A 10 -2.88 -19.29 -1.34
CA ILE A 10 -2.02 -18.21 -1.84
C ILE A 10 -2.73 -17.38 -2.91
N THR A 11 -3.39 -18.02 -3.88
CA THR A 11 -4.13 -17.32 -4.95
C THR A 11 -5.39 -16.64 -4.39
N SER A 12 -6.08 -17.27 -3.43
CA SER A 12 -7.22 -16.63 -2.76
C SER A 12 -6.80 -15.39 -1.97
N TRP A 13 -5.61 -15.42 -1.35
CA TRP A 13 -5.05 -14.25 -0.67
C TRP A 13 -4.76 -13.12 -1.66
N ALA A 14 -4.15 -13.44 -2.81
CA ALA A 14 -3.84 -12.47 -3.84
C ALA A 14 -5.11 -11.80 -4.40
N ASP A 15 -6.15 -12.58 -4.70
CA ASP A 15 -7.45 -12.06 -5.14
C ASP A 15 -8.02 -11.07 -4.10
N ARG A 16 -8.07 -11.47 -2.83
CA ARG A 16 -8.54 -10.62 -1.74
C ARG A 16 -7.74 -9.30 -1.61
N TYR A 17 -6.46 -9.32 -1.94
CA TYR A 17 -5.57 -8.18 -1.80
C TYR A 17 -5.59 -7.22 -2.99
N PHE A 18 -5.76 -7.74 -4.21
CA PHE A 18 -5.63 -6.95 -5.44
C PHE A 18 -6.97 -6.58 -6.05
N SER A 19 -7.96 -7.48 -6.06
CA SER A 19 -9.18 -7.33 -6.86
C SER A 19 -10.05 -6.14 -6.47
N ALA A 20 -9.84 -5.58 -5.29
CA ALA A 20 -10.52 -4.40 -4.79
C ALA A 20 -10.02 -3.07 -5.42
N TRP A 21 -8.77 -3.04 -5.92
CA TRP A 21 -8.13 -1.83 -6.43
C TRP A 21 -7.50 -1.97 -7.80
N TRP A 22 -7.06 -3.17 -8.17
CA TRP A 22 -6.57 -3.49 -9.50
C TRP A 22 -7.49 -4.49 -10.18
N ASN A 23 -7.55 -4.40 -11.50
CA ASN A 23 -8.26 -5.38 -12.32
C ASN A 23 -7.53 -6.72 -12.24
N ALA A 24 -7.95 -7.57 -11.31
CA ALA A 24 -7.47 -8.92 -11.13
C ALA A 24 -8.60 -9.92 -11.47
N SER A 25 -8.23 -11.03 -12.09
CA SER A 25 -9.15 -12.08 -12.48
C SER A 25 -8.47 -13.44 -12.38
N THR A 26 -9.22 -14.45 -11.96
CA THR A 26 -8.76 -15.84 -11.97
C THR A 26 -8.73 -16.38 -13.39
N ILE A 27 -7.62 -17.00 -13.78
CA ILE A 27 -7.44 -17.66 -15.07
C ILE A 27 -7.29 -19.17 -14.89
N SER A 28 -7.50 -19.93 -15.96
CA SER A 28 -7.30 -21.38 -15.94
C SER A 28 -5.80 -21.74 -15.95
N PRO A 29 -5.40 -22.91 -15.42
CA PRO A 29 -4.01 -23.37 -15.48
C PRO A 29 -3.43 -23.45 -16.91
N ALA A 30 -4.28 -23.72 -17.90
CA ALA A 30 -3.86 -23.78 -19.31
C ALA A 30 -3.43 -22.40 -19.84
N GLU A 31 -4.09 -21.33 -19.41
CA GLU A 31 -3.78 -19.95 -19.80
C GLU A 31 -2.54 -19.39 -19.08
N ALA A 32 -2.20 -19.93 -17.90
CA ALA A 32 -1.06 -19.50 -17.11
C ALA A 32 0.30 -19.81 -17.74
N SER A 33 0.36 -20.73 -18.71
CA SER A 33 1.61 -21.28 -19.27
C SER A 33 2.36 -20.33 -20.22
N GLY A 34 1.81 -19.16 -20.56
CA GLY A 34 2.38 -18.24 -21.56
C GLY A 34 2.42 -16.75 -21.21
N GLY A 35 1.91 -16.34 -20.04
CA GLY A 35 1.85 -14.93 -19.64
C GLY A 35 3.00 -14.54 -18.71
N PHE A 36 4.03 -13.88 -19.24
CA PHE A 36 5.03 -13.17 -18.43
C PHE A 36 4.70 -11.67 -18.41
N PRO A 37 4.99 -10.95 -17.31
CA PRO A 37 5.65 -11.39 -16.06
C PRO A 37 4.80 -12.33 -15.17
N ALA A 38 5.46 -13.20 -14.40
CA ALA A 38 4.79 -14.19 -13.52
C ALA A 38 5.50 -14.42 -12.17
N VAL A 39 4.69 -14.62 -11.12
CA VAL A 39 5.12 -15.02 -9.77
C VAL A 39 4.62 -16.44 -9.48
N PHE A 40 5.53 -17.38 -9.32
CA PHE A 40 5.26 -18.74 -8.86
C PHE A 40 5.48 -18.79 -7.35
N ALA A 41 4.47 -19.16 -6.58
CA ALA A 41 4.55 -19.10 -5.13
C ALA A 41 3.87 -20.31 -4.51
N ASP A 42 4.63 -21.14 -3.78
CA ASP A 42 4.10 -22.39 -3.21
C ASP A 42 4.69 -22.73 -1.84
N VAL A 43 3.98 -23.59 -1.10
CA VAL A 43 4.52 -24.25 0.09
C VAL A 43 5.35 -25.43 -0.37
N ASP A 44 6.66 -25.22 -0.44
CA ASP A 44 7.62 -26.20 -0.93
C ASP A 44 8.86 -26.22 -0.01
N PRO A 45 8.83 -27.06 1.05
CA PRO A 45 9.94 -27.21 1.98
C PRO A 45 11.25 -27.67 1.33
N GLU A 46 11.19 -28.51 0.30
CA GLU A 46 12.37 -29.06 -0.38
C GLU A 46 13.06 -27.95 -1.17
N LEU A 47 12.29 -27.15 -1.91
CA LEU A 47 12.83 -26.02 -2.66
C LEU A 47 13.41 -24.92 -1.75
N VAL A 48 12.86 -24.76 -0.53
CA VAL A 48 13.47 -23.89 0.50
C VAL A 48 14.85 -24.41 0.91
N ASP A 49 14.97 -25.72 1.17
CA ASP A 49 16.24 -26.35 1.56
C ASP A 49 17.29 -26.23 0.43
N ASP A 50 16.89 -26.50 -0.81
CA ASP A 50 17.75 -26.40 -1.99
C ASP A 50 18.26 -24.98 -2.22
N MET A 51 17.39 -23.97 -2.14
CA MET A 51 17.78 -22.57 -2.34
C MET A 51 18.61 -22.03 -1.17
N SER A 52 18.31 -22.43 0.07
CA SER A 52 19.15 -22.09 1.22
C SER A 52 20.58 -22.60 1.02
N LEU A 53 20.72 -23.87 0.64
CA LEU A 53 22.03 -24.46 0.36
C LEU A 53 22.74 -23.75 -0.80
N LEU A 54 22.02 -23.43 -1.87
CA LEU A 54 22.57 -22.71 -3.01
C LEU A 54 23.14 -21.35 -2.58
N VAL A 55 22.38 -20.55 -1.83
CA VAL A 55 22.83 -19.24 -1.33
C VAL A 55 24.06 -19.38 -0.42
N ASP A 56 24.12 -20.41 0.43
CA ASP A 56 25.27 -20.67 1.30
C ASP A 56 26.54 -21.05 0.51
N THR A 57 26.39 -21.70 -0.65
CA THR A 57 27.53 -22.08 -1.51
C THR A 57 28.03 -20.96 -2.41
N LEU A 58 27.18 -19.96 -2.68
CA LEU A 58 27.54 -18.78 -3.46
C LEU A 58 28.10 -17.68 -2.56
N GLN A 59 28.87 -16.77 -3.16
CA GLN A 59 29.16 -15.51 -2.49
C GLN A 59 27.85 -14.71 -2.39
N HIS A 60 27.43 -14.41 -1.17
CA HIS A 60 26.18 -13.71 -0.89
C HIS A 60 26.41 -12.45 -0.05
N ASP A 61 25.50 -11.50 -0.22
CA ASP A 61 25.39 -10.31 0.62
C ASP A 61 24.25 -10.48 1.63
N GLU A 62 24.37 -9.81 2.77
CA GLU A 62 23.32 -9.73 3.78
C GLU A 62 22.60 -8.39 3.68
N ILE A 63 21.27 -8.42 3.55
CA ILE A 63 20.42 -7.24 3.50
C ILE A 63 19.23 -7.38 4.44
N THR A 64 18.68 -6.25 4.89
CA THR A 64 17.37 -6.24 5.55
C THR A 64 16.29 -6.08 4.50
N TYR A 65 15.45 -7.09 4.33
CA TYR A 65 14.27 -7.03 3.46
C TYR A 65 13.02 -7.24 4.30
N ALA A 66 12.08 -6.29 4.21
CA ALA A 66 10.82 -6.36 4.94
C ALA A 66 10.90 -6.47 6.47
N LYS A 67 12.02 -6.00 7.05
CA LYS A 67 12.39 -6.08 8.48
C LYS A 67 12.92 -7.45 8.92
N ALA A 68 13.21 -8.34 7.99
CA ALA A 68 13.90 -9.60 8.25
C ALA A 68 15.26 -9.60 7.54
N LYS A 69 16.19 -10.39 8.07
CA LYS A 69 17.46 -10.68 7.38
C LYS A 69 17.17 -11.50 6.13
N MET A 70 17.80 -11.11 5.02
CA MET A 70 17.79 -11.82 3.75
C MET A 70 19.23 -11.95 3.24
N LEU A 71 19.59 -13.16 2.82
CA LEU A 71 20.83 -13.46 2.12
C LEU A 71 20.55 -13.43 0.62
N VAL A 72 21.39 -12.76 -0.16
CA VAL A 72 21.17 -12.55 -1.60
C VAL A 72 22.43 -12.92 -2.37
N ALA A 73 22.30 -13.73 -3.41
CA ALA A 73 23.38 -14.12 -4.30
C ALA A 73 22.93 -14.05 -5.76
N HIS A 74 23.91 -14.01 -6.67
CA HIS A 74 23.69 -14.17 -8.11
C HIS A 74 24.17 -15.55 -8.54
N ASP A 75 23.34 -16.28 -9.28
CA ASP A 75 23.75 -17.55 -9.90
C ASP A 75 24.48 -17.31 -11.24
N ARG A 76 24.89 -18.39 -11.91
CA ARG A 76 25.68 -18.31 -13.17
C ARG A 76 24.89 -17.76 -14.36
N ASP A 77 23.56 -17.78 -14.30
CA ASP A 77 22.66 -17.30 -15.35
C ASP A 77 22.18 -15.87 -15.05
N ASP A 78 22.87 -15.16 -14.15
CA ASP A 78 22.49 -13.85 -13.60
C ASP A 78 21.10 -13.86 -12.94
N ALA A 79 20.62 -15.03 -12.52
CA ALA A 79 19.41 -15.10 -11.73
C ALA A 79 19.74 -14.69 -10.29
N VAL A 80 18.87 -13.87 -9.70
CA VAL A 80 18.99 -13.49 -8.30
C VAL A 80 18.37 -14.61 -7.46
N VAL A 81 19.13 -15.18 -6.54
CA VAL A 81 18.67 -16.17 -5.56
C VAL A 81 18.76 -15.56 -4.17
N ALA A 82 17.71 -15.67 -3.38
CA ALA A 82 17.71 -15.14 -2.03
C ALA A 82 17.04 -16.07 -1.03
N PHE A 83 17.45 -15.97 0.23
CA PHE A 83 16.90 -16.74 1.33
C PHE A 83 16.74 -15.87 2.58
N SER A 84 15.55 -15.90 3.20
CA SER A 84 15.24 -15.25 4.47
C SER A 84 15.17 -16.31 5.59
N PRO A 85 16.22 -16.47 6.41
CA PRO A 85 16.29 -17.56 7.40
C PRO A 85 15.18 -17.50 8.46
N ASP A 86 14.89 -16.31 8.99
CA ASP A 86 13.89 -16.16 10.06
C ASP A 86 12.46 -16.39 9.56
N GLU A 87 12.20 -16.03 8.29
CA GLU A 87 10.89 -16.19 7.66
C GLU A 87 10.73 -17.57 6.99
N GLN A 88 11.82 -18.34 6.84
CA GLN A 88 11.86 -19.60 6.09
C GLN A 88 11.26 -19.44 4.68
N LEU A 89 11.68 -18.38 3.99
CA LEU A 89 11.27 -18.04 2.63
C LEU A 89 12.48 -18.02 1.71
N ALA A 90 12.35 -18.63 0.55
CA ALA A 90 13.36 -18.63 -0.49
C ALA A 90 12.81 -18.04 -1.78
N TYR A 91 13.68 -17.40 -2.56
CA TYR A 91 13.33 -16.62 -3.74
C TYR A 91 14.30 -16.91 -4.87
N ARG A 92 13.79 -16.95 -6.11
CA ARG A 92 14.62 -16.93 -7.31
C ARG A 92 13.97 -16.09 -8.39
N PHE A 93 14.64 -15.03 -8.82
CA PHE A 93 14.20 -14.18 -9.93
C PHE A 93 15.07 -14.44 -11.16
N GLN A 94 14.41 -14.68 -12.29
CA GLN A 94 15.04 -14.89 -13.59
C GLN A 94 14.67 -13.72 -14.52
N PRO A 95 15.55 -12.70 -14.68
CA PRO A 95 15.23 -11.48 -15.40
C PRO A 95 14.78 -11.71 -16.84
N GLU A 96 15.51 -12.53 -17.60
CA GLU A 96 15.19 -12.84 -19.01
C GLU A 96 13.79 -13.43 -19.21
N ARG A 97 13.29 -14.13 -18.21
CA ARG A 97 11.96 -14.77 -18.24
C ARG A 97 10.91 -13.94 -17.51
N GLN A 98 11.28 -12.83 -16.87
CA GLN A 98 10.44 -12.09 -15.94
C GLN A 98 9.67 -13.01 -14.98
N ARG A 99 10.39 -14.01 -14.45
CA ARG A 99 9.84 -15.08 -13.61
C ARG A 99 10.42 -14.97 -12.22
N LEU A 100 9.54 -14.81 -11.24
CA LEU A 100 9.90 -14.90 -9.83
C LEU A 100 9.33 -16.19 -9.23
N THR A 101 10.18 -16.97 -8.57
CA THR A 101 9.78 -18.15 -7.78
C THR A 101 9.93 -17.84 -6.30
N ILE A 102 8.93 -18.20 -5.51
CA ILE A 102 8.89 -18.03 -4.05
C ILE A 102 8.50 -19.38 -3.44
N ALA A 103 9.31 -19.86 -2.51
CA ALA A 103 9.04 -21.08 -1.76
C ALA A 103 9.05 -20.78 -0.26
N GLY A 104 8.20 -21.45 0.49
CA GLY A 104 8.19 -21.34 1.95
C GLY A 104 7.63 -22.58 2.63
N ARG A 105 7.70 -22.60 3.96
CA ARG A 105 7.19 -23.73 4.77
C ARG A 105 5.75 -23.59 5.23
N ALA A 106 5.12 -22.43 5.02
CA ALA A 106 3.75 -22.16 5.42
C ALA A 106 3.05 -21.23 4.43
N ALA A 107 1.76 -21.46 4.18
CA ALA A 107 1.00 -20.76 3.14
C ALA A 107 0.92 -19.24 3.36
N GLN A 108 0.69 -18.79 4.59
CA GLN A 108 0.50 -17.36 4.88
C GLN A 108 1.76 -16.51 4.62
N PRO A 109 2.96 -16.86 5.11
CA PRO A 109 4.19 -16.15 4.73
C PRO A 109 4.44 -16.11 3.22
N VAL A 110 4.21 -17.23 2.53
CA VAL A 110 4.36 -17.30 1.07
C VAL A 110 3.36 -16.37 0.37
N ALA A 111 2.09 -16.37 0.79
CA ALA A 111 1.06 -15.49 0.24
C ALA A 111 1.39 -14.00 0.40
N VAL A 112 1.85 -13.59 1.59
CA VAL A 112 2.27 -12.20 1.85
C VAL A 112 3.48 -11.82 0.99
N ALA A 113 4.44 -12.72 0.82
CA ALA A 113 5.61 -12.48 -0.03
C ALA A 113 5.23 -12.41 -1.52
N ALA A 114 4.36 -13.31 -1.98
CA ALA A 114 3.89 -13.35 -3.36
C ALA A 114 3.16 -12.08 -3.75
N ALA A 115 2.22 -11.61 -2.93
CA ALA A 115 1.53 -10.36 -3.22
C ALA A 115 2.43 -9.14 -3.09
N ARG A 116 3.38 -9.12 -2.14
CA ARG A 116 4.35 -8.03 -2.08
C ARG A 116 5.15 -7.94 -3.38
N LEU A 117 5.74 -9.04 -3.82
CA LEU A 117 6.61 -9.03 -5.00
C LEU A 117 5.83 -8.90 -6.31
N ALA A 118 4.62 -9.44 -6.40
CA ALA A 118 3.71 -9.13 -7.50
C ALA A 118 3.42 -7.62 -7.54
N ARG A 119 3.12 -6.97 -6.41
CA ARG A 119 2.93 -5.51 -6.43
C ARG A 119 4.19 -4.78 -6.89
N GLU A 120 5.38 -5.18 -6.43
CA GLU A 120 6.63 -4.56 -6.86
C GLU A 120 6.93 -4.76 -8.35
N MET A 121 6.61 -5.93 -8.92
CA MET A 121 6.75 -6.17 -10.36
C MET A 121 5.75 -5.34 -11.20
N VAL A 122 4.48 -5.17 -10.75
CA VAL A 122 3.53 -4.26 -11.43
C VAL A 122 4.04 -2.83 -11.33
N ARG A 123 4.47 -2.43 -10.13
CA ARG A 123 5.04 -1.11 -9.90
C ARG A 123 6.21 -0.86 -10.83
N ALA A 124 7.17 -1.77 -10.91
CA ALA A 124 8.34 -1.63 -11.78
C ALA A 124 7.92 -1.36 -13.23
N GLN A 125 6.96 -2.12 -13.77
CA GLN A 125 6.41 -1.86 -15.10
C GLN A 125 5.81 -0.46 -15.21
N LEU A 126 5.02 -0.03 -14.22
CA LEU A 126 4.44 1.30 -14.20
C LEU A 126 5.52 2.40 -14.14
N LEU A 127 6.58 2.22 -13.35
CA LEU A 127 7.69 3.19 -13.28
C LEU A 127 8.38 3.34 -14.66
N HIS A 128 8.59 2.24 -15.37
CA HIS A 128 9.09 2.26 -16.75
C HIS A 128 8.13 2.98 -17.71
N ASP A 129 6.82 2.82 -17.50
CA ASP A 129 5.77 3.49 -18.27
C ASP A 129 5.54 4.96 -17.86
N GLY A 130 6.47 5.53 -17.08
CA GLY A 130 6.48 6.94 -16.68
C GLY A 130 5.57 7.29 -15.50
N TRP A 131 5.07 6.29 -14.76
CA TRP A 131 4.34 6.54 -13.52
C TRP A 131 5.27 6.93 -12.39
N THR A 132 4.70 7.67 -11.43
CA THR A 132 5.36 8.08 -10.19
C THR A 132 4.56 7.61 -8.99
N VAL A 133 5.20 7.43 -7.84
CA VAL A 133 4.52 7.05 -6.60
C VAL A 133 4.57 8.21 -5.61
N LEU A 134 3.40 8.68 -5.18
CA LEU A 134 3.26 9.76 -4.19
C LEU A 134 2.82 9.21 -2.83
N HIS A 135 3.30 9.83 -1.75
CA HIS A 135 2.86 9.59 -0.37
C HIS A 135 1.60 10.41 -0.04
N ALA A 136 0.50 10.08 -0.71
CA ALA A 136 -0.80 10.72 -0.52
C ALA A 136 -1.92 9.69 -0.33
N SER A 137 -2.91 10.06 0.47
CA SER A 137 -4.22 9.39 0.45
C SER A 137 -5.14 10.11 -0.53
N ALA A 138 -6.12 9.39 -1.07
CA ALA A 138 -6.98 9.91 -2.12
C ALA A 138 -8.42 9.42 -1.96
N ALA A 139 -9.35 10.32 -2.27
CA ALA A 139 -10.77 10.01 -2.42
C ALA A 139 -11.23 10.52 -3.78
N ASP A 140 -12.09 9.75 -4.43
CA ASP A 140 -12.62 10.06 -5.76
C ASP A 140 -14.13 10.28 -5.70
N ARG A 141 -14.64 11.15 -6.57
CA ARG A 141 -16.06 11.24 -6.85
C ARG A 141 -16.25 11.52 -8.32
N ASP A 142 -16.92 10.60 -9.02
CA ASP A 142 -17.21 10.72 -10.45
C ASP A 142 -15.94 10.92 -11.31
N GLY A 143 -14.83 10.27 -10.93
CA GLY A 143 -13.53 10.37 -11.61
C GLY A 143 -12.73 11.64 -11.28
N ARG A 144 -13.22 12.47 -10.35
CA ARG A 144 -12.52 13.65 -9.82
C ARG A 144 -11.86 13.28 -8.49
N THR A 145 -10.55 13.10 -8.51
CA THR A 145 -9.77 12.65 -7.36
C THR A 145 -9.17 13.83 -6.60
N VAL A 146 -9.35 13.86 -5.29
CA VAL A 146 -8.63 14.78 -4.40
C VAL A 146 -7.50 14.07 -3.70
N LEU A 147 -6.33 14.69 -3.65
CA LEU A 147 -5.12 14.12 -3.05
C LEU A 147 -4.78 14.85 -1.76
N ALA A 148 -4.64 14.12 -0.65
CA ALA A 148 -4.25 14.68 0.63
C ALA A 148 -2.79 14.37 0.97
N PHE A 149 -2.00 15.43 1.18
CA PHE A 149 -0.58 15.37 1.49
C PHE A 149 -0.28 15.94 2.87
N GLY A 150 0.85 15.55 3.44
CA GLY A 150 1.30 16.10 4.72
C GLY A 150 2.31 15.18 5.40
N SER A 151 2.93 15.69 6.44
CA SER A 151 3.84 14.91 7.28
C SER A 151 3.10 13.76 8.00
N LYS A 152 3.87 12.91 8.68
CA LYS A 152 3.31 11.84 9.53
C LYS A 152 2.36 12.45 10.57
N GLY A 153 1.13 11.97 10.64
CA GLY A 153 0.12 12.45 11.59
C GLY A 153 -0.64 13.70 11.15
N ALA A 154 -0.36 14.27 9.97
CA ALA A 154 -1.03 15.48 9.48
C ALA A 154 -2.54 15.32 9.24
N GLY A 155 -3.01 14.08 9.04
CA GLY A 155 -4.43 13.78 8.82
C GLY A 155 -4.78 13.32 7.39
N LYS A 156 -3.79 12.94 6.56
CA LYS A 156 -4.00 12.39 5.21
C LYS A 156 -5.11 11.33 5.17
N THR A 157 -4.85 10.19 5.81
CA THR A 157 -5.81 9.08 5.89
C THR A 157 -7.15 9.50 6.51
N THR A 158 -7.14 10.41 7.50
CA THR A 158 -8.37 10.95 8.09
C THR A 158 -9.24 11.63 7.05
N VAL A 159 -8.68 12.49 6.19
CA VAL A 159 -9.42 13.17 5.11
C VAL A 159 -10.03 12.16 4.15
N ALA A 160 -9.24 11.20 3.66
CA ALA A 160 -9.74 10.19 2.72
C ALA A 160 -10.89 9.35 3.34
N MET A 161 -10.75 8.97 4.61
CA MET A 161 -11.79 8.21 5.32
C MET A 161 -13.06 9.02 5.58
N LEU A 162 -12.95 10.32 5.93
CA LEU A 162 -14.11 11.19 6.11
C LEU A 162 -14.89 11.36 4.81
N LEU A 163 -14.18 11.59 3.70
CA LEU A 163 -14.81 11.69 2.39
C LEU A 163 -15.47 10.37 1.98
N ALA A 164 -14.81 9.24 2.21
CA ALA A 164 -15.37 7.91 1.93
C ALA A 164 -16.63 7.62 2.76
N SER A 165 -16.61 7.94 4.06
CA SER A 165 -17.79 7.85 4.94
C SER A 165 -18.93 8.78 4.52
N TRP A 166 -18.63 9.83 3.75
CA TRP A 166 -19.61 10.76 3.18
C TRP A 166 -20.03 10.41 1.75
N GLY A 167 -19.60 9.25 1.24
CA GLY A 167 -20.03 8.72 -0.05
C GLY A 167 -19.15 9.09 -1.23
N HIS A 168 -17.90 9.52 -1.00
CA HIS A 168 -16.85 9.43 -2.01
C HIS A 168 -16.33 7.99 -2.09
N ASP A 169 -15.64 7.66 -3.16
CA ASP A 169 -14.99 6.36 -3.34
C ASP A 169 -13.56 6.46 -2.79
N LEU A 170 -13.15 5.53 -1.94
CA LEU A 170 -11.79 5.50 -1.41
C LEU A 170 -10.84 4.99 -2.50
N LEU A 171 -9.96 5.86 -2.99
CA LEU A 171 -8.95 5.50 -3.98
C LEU A 171 -7.65 5.06 -3.30
N ALA A 172 -7.21 5.74 -2.24
CA ALA A 172 -6.00 5.36 -1.52
C ALA A 172 -5.97 5.84 -0.07
N ASN A 173 -5.35 5.06 0.80
CA ASN A 173 -5.16 5.41 2.21
C ASN A 173 -3.74 5.91 2.56
N ASP A 174 -2.74 5.66 1.71
CA ASP A 174 -1.32 6.01 1.99
C ASP A 174 -0.51 6.38 0.74
N ARG A 175 -0.68 5.66 -0.38
CA ARG A 175 0.09 5.88 -1.61
C ARG A 175 -0.82 5.90 -2.83
N VAL A 176 -0.42 6.67 -3.83
CA VAL A 176 -1.04 6.67 -5.16
C VAL A 176 0.01 6.60 -6.26
N LEU A 177 -0.36 5.98 -7.37
CA LEU A 177 0.38 6.01 -8.62
C LEU A 177 -0.16 7.16 -9.47
N VAL A 178 0.72 8.01 -10.00
CA VAL A 178 0.31 9.21 -10.75
C VAL A 178 1.13 9.38 -12.02
N ARG A 179 0.46 9.73 -13.12
CA ARG A 179 1.09 10.03 -14.41
C ARG A 179 0.30 11.10 -15.18
N PRO A 180 0.97 12.04 -15.87
CA PRO A 180 0.28 12.95 -16.79
C PRO A 180 -0.32 12.22 -17.99
N GLU A 181 -1.57 12.53 -18.34
CA GLU A 181 -2.25 12.03 -19.52
C GLU A 181 -2.94 13.20 -20.25
N GLY A 182 -2.25 13.76 -21.24
CA GLY A 182 -2.64 15.03 -21.86
C GLY A 182 -2.65 16.18 -20.84
N GLU A 183 -3.82 16.80 -20.67
CA GLU A 183 -4.03 17.87 -19.67
C GLU A 183 -4.44 17.34 -18.30
N ARG A 184 -4.77 16.05 -18.18
CA ARG A 184 -5.19 15.42 -16.93
C ARG A 184 -4.00 14.79 -16.22
N LEU A 185 -4.18 14.55 -14.93
CA LEU A 185 -3.24 13.81 -14.12
C LEU A 185 -3.95 12.54 -13.64
N GLN A 186 -3.66 11.42 -14.31
CA GLN A 186 -4.27 10.14 -13.99
C GLN A 186 -3.74 9.63 -12.65
N VAL A 187 -4.64 9.10 -11.81
CA VAL A 187 -4.35 8.57 -10.49
C VAL A 187 -4.84 7.13 -10.43
N LEU A 188 -3.96 6.22 -9.99
CA LEU A 188 -4.28 4.82 -9.73
C LEU A 188 -4.03 4.49 -8.25
N PRO A 189 -4.82 3.56 -7.68
CA PRO A 189 -4.63 3.09 -6.32
C PRO A 189 -3.34 2.29 -6.17
N TRP A 190 -2.78 2.31 -4.97
CA TRP A 190 -1.70 1.42 -4.54
C TRP A 190 -2.26 0.34 -3.61
N PRO A 191 -2.31 -0.94 -4.05
CA PRO A 191 -2.80 -2.00 -3.19
C PRO A 191 -1.92 -2.21 -1.97
N SER A 192 -2.43 -1.86 -0.80
CA SER A 192 -1.74 -2.07 0.47
C SER A 192 -2.71 -2.36 1.61
N ALA A 193 -2.23 -3.05 2.65
CA ALA A 193 -2.99 -3.12 3.88
C ALA A 193 -3.17 -1.69 4.43
N ALA A 194 -4.38 -1.35 4.84
CA ALA A 194 -4.65 -0.03 5.37
C ALA A 194 -4.46 0.01 6.89
N ALA A 195 -3.68 0.97 7.35
CA ALA A 195 -3.38 1.17 8.76
C ALA A 195 -4.29 2.26 9.36
N LEU A 196 -5.35 1.87 10.07
CA LEU A 196 -6.28 2.80 10.72
C LEU A 196 -6.05 2.83 12.24
N GLY A 197 -5.93 4.04 12.79
CA GLY A 197 -5.81 4.24 14.24
C GLY A 197 -7.12 3.92 14.95
N LEU A 198 -7.05 3.42 16.19
CA LEU A 198 -8.24 3.03 16.95
C LEU A 198 -9.17 4.22 17.19
N GLY A 199 -8.61 5.40 17.46
CA GLY A 199 -9.39 6.64 17.61
C GLY A 199 -10.08 7.09 16.31
N LEU A 200 -9.50 6.82 15.13
CA LEU A 200 -10.16 7.13 13.86
C LEU A 200 -11.31 6.15 13.57
N LEU A 201 -11.10 4.86 13.85
CA LEU A 201 -12.17 3.87 13.76
C LEU A 201 -13.34 4.24 14.68
N ASP A 202 -13.03 4.66 15.90
CA ASP A 202 -14.04 5.08 16.88
C ASP A 202 -14.80 6.32 16.41
N ALA A 203 -14.07 7.37 16.01
CA ALA A 203 -14.66 8.64 15.58
C ALA A 203 -15.52 8.54 14.31
N LEU A 204 -15.33 7.49 13.49
CA LEU A 204 -16.14 7.19 12.32
C LEU A 204 -17.25 6.16 12.60
N GLY A 205 -17.40 5.68 13.84
CA GLY A 205 -18.36 4.62 14.19
C GLY A 205 -18.02 3.23 13.63
N LEU A 206 -16.78 3.03 13.14
CA LEU A 206 -16.31 1.79 12.52
C LEU A 206 -15.69 0.82 13.53
N TYR A 207 -15.32 1.30 14.72
CA TYR A 207 -14.68 0.48 15.75
C TYR A 207 -15.53 -0.74 16.13
N ASP A 208 -16.82 -0.54 16.41
CA ASP A 208 -17.71 -1.62 16.82
C ASP A 208 -17.97 -2.61 15.68
N VAL A 209 -17.94 -2.15 14.43
CA VAL A 209 -18.01 -3.03 13.25
C VAL A 209 -16.80 -3.96 13.22
N VAL A 210 -15.58 -3.43 13.35
CA VAL A 210 -14.34 -4.23 13.38
C VAL A 210 -14.40 -5.24 14.54
N ARG A 211 -14.79 -4.79 15.73
CA ARG A 211 -14.89 -5.66 16.91
C ARG A 211 -15.87 -6.80 16.70
N GLN A 212 -17.07 -6.52 16.17
CA GLN A 212 -18.09 -7.54 15.91
C GLN A 212 -17.61 -8.56 14.88
N ARG A 213 -16.92 -8.11 13.82
CA ARG A 213 -16.35 -9.00 12.78
C ARG A 213 -15.30 -9.94 13.37
N LEU A 214 -14.40 -9.42 14.21
CA LEU A 214 -13.41 -10.22 14.93
C LEU A 214 -14.04 -11.24 15.88
N GLN A 215 -15.08 -10.84 16.63
CA GLN A 215 -15.83 -11.75 17.50
C GLN A 215 -16.57 -12.84 16.71
N GLY A 216 -16.96 -12.54 15.46
CA GLY A 216 -17.52 -13.49 14.51
C GLY A 216 -16.49 -14.44 13.88
N GLY A 217 -15.21 -14.31 14.21
CA GLY A 217 -14.13 -15.18 13.70
C GLY A 217 -13.49 -14.70 12.40
N GLU A 218 -13.82 -13.51 11.90
CA GLU A 218 -13.09 -12.91 10.78
C GLU A 218 -11.74 -12.33 11.25
N GLU A 219 -10.79 -12.22 10.34
CA GLU A 219 -9.41 -11.83 10.66
C GLU A 219 -9.00 -10.51 9.98
N LEU A 220 -8.16 -9.75 10.67
CA LEU A 220 -7.44 -8.59 10.11
C LEU A 220 -6.27 -9.06 9.23
N HIS A 221 -5.60 -8.10 8.57
CA HIS A 221 -4.45 -8.40 7.72
C HIS A 221 -3.33 -9.12 8.52
N PRO A 222 -2.64 -10.13 7.96
CA PRO A 222 -1.60 -10.91 8.65
C PRO A 222 -0.45 -10.12 9.30
N THR A 223 -0.21 -8.89 8.87
CA THR A 223 0.78 -8.00 9.50
C THR A 223 0.23 -7.32 10.76
N GLN A 224 -0.96 -7.69 11.21
CA GLN A 224 -1.60 -7.18 12.41
C GLN A 224 -0.77 -7.52 13.64
N HIS A 225 -0.53 -6.52 14.48
CA HIS A 225 0.07 -6.75 15.79
C HIS A 225 -0.99 -7.29 16.76
N GLN A 226 -0.70 -8.42 17.43
CA GLN A 226 -1.62 -9.11 18.33
C GLN A 226 -2.26 -8.19 19.38
N ALA A 227 -1.45 -7.35 20.06
CA ALA A 227 -1.96 -6.41 21.07
C ALA A 227 -3.08 -5.46 20.59
N VAL A 228 -3.14 -5.13 19.29
CA VAL A 228 -4.25 -4.33 18.73
C VAL A 228 -5.49 -5.19 18.55
N THR A 229 -5.35 -6.44 18.10
CA THR A 229 -6.46 -7.40 18.04
C THR A 229 -7.05 -7.63 19.43
N ASP A 230 -6.19 -7.81 20.44
CA ASP A 230 -6.60 -8.01 21.82
C ASP A 230 -7.36 -6.78 22.36
N ALA A 231 -6.86 -5.57 22.09
CA ALA A 231 -7.52 -4.33 22.46
C ALA A 231 -8.89 -4.15 21.77
N LEU A 232 -8.97 -4.46 20.47
CA LEU A 232 -10.23 -4.44 19.71
C LEU A 232 -11.28 -5.35 20.36
N LEU A 233 -10.91 -6.60 20.65
CA LEU A 233 -11.77 -7.59 21.30
C LEU A 233 -12.19 -7.16 22.71
N ALA A 234 -11.25 -6.60 23.47
CA ALA A 234 -11.48 -6.07 24.83
C ALA A 234 -12.29 -4.77 24.85
N GLY A 235 -12.49 -4.10 23.71
CA GLY A 235 -13.21 -2.83 23.64
C GLY A 235 -12.40 -1.61 24.07
N GLN A 236 -11.07 -1.68 24.01
CA GLN A 236 -10.15 -0.58 24.33
C GLN A 236 -9.98 0.35 23.12
N ARG A 237 -10.49 1.58 23.22
CA ARG A 237 -10.57 2.54 22.10
C ARG A 237 -9.35 3.46 22.01
N GLU A 238 -8.56 3.53 23.07
CA GLU A 238 -7.42 4.41 23.17
C GLU A 238 -6.29 3.99 22.21
N PRO A 239 -5.55 4.96 21.63
CA PRO A 239 -4.39 4.65 20.79
C PRO A 239 -3.35 3.80 21.53
N LEU A 240 -2.91 2.71 20.89
CA LEU A 240 -1.84 1.86 21.39
C LEU A 240 -0.51 2.32 20.85
N TRP A 241 0.51 2.44 21.70
CA TRP A 241 1.84 2.90 21.31
C TRP A 241 2.85 1.74 21.35
N ALA A 242 3.75 1.69 20.37
CA ALA A 242 4.87 0.75 20.43
C ALA A 242 5.79 1.07 21.62
N PRO A 243 6.36 0.05 22.31
CA PRO A 243 7.34 0.27 23.37
C PRO A 243 8.53 1.11 22.86
N GLY A 244 9.01 2.04 23.69
CA GLY A 244 10.12 2.94 23.34
C GLY A 244 9.71 4.41 23.29
N ASP A 245 9.93 5.07 22.15
CA ASP A 245 9.86 6.53 21.99
C ASP A 245 8.46 7.16 22.09
N GLY A 246 7.39 6.36 22.20
CA GLY A 246 6.01 6.82 22.30
C GLY A 246 5.48 7.51 21.03
N LYS A 247 6.19 7.45 19.90
CA LYS A 247 5.85 8.21 18.67
C LYS A 247 5.20 7.37 17.58
N ARG A 248 5.11 6.06 17.77
CA ARG A 248 4.55 5.14 16.78
C ARG A 248 3.32 4.42 17.33
N GLU A 249 2.16 4.90 16.90
CA GLU A 249 0.89 4.23 17.12
C GLU A 249 0.88 2.87 16.41
N ARG A 250 0.39 1.86 17.09
CA ARG A 250 0.01 0.56 16.52
C ARG A 250 -1.44 0.67 16.05
N LYS A 251 -1.64 0.41 14.77
CA LYS A 251 -2.91 0.61 14.07
C LYS A 251 -3.52 -0.72 13.65
N ALA A 252 -4.84 -0.76 13.52
CA ALA A 252 -5.53 -1.87 12.87
C ALA A 252 -5.08 -1.95 11.40
N GLN A 253 -4.70 -3.15 10.95
CA GLN A 253 -4.27 -3.45 9.59
C GLN A 253 -5.42 -4.15 8.89
N LEU A 254 -6.11 -3.44 8.01
CA LEU A 254 -7.25 -3.96 7.27
C LEU A 254 -6.80 -4.44 5.89
N PHE A 255 -7.43 -5.49 5.40
CA PHE A 255 -7.38 -5.84 3.99
C PHE A 255 -8.18 -4.83 3.15
N PRO A 256 -7.86 -4.68 1.86
CA PRO A 256 -8.59 -3.78 0.97
C PRO A 256 -10.08 -4.11 0.82
N ASP A 257 -10.42 -5.39 0.70
CA ASP A 257 -11.81 -5.87 0.59
C ASP A 257 -12.67 -5.50 1.81
N GLN A 258 -12.06 -5.38 3.00
CA GLN A 258 -12.76 -5.07 4.25
C GLN A 258 -13.37 -3.68 4.26
N PHE A 259 -12.85 -2.73 3.48
CA PHE A 259 -13.53 -1.43 3.31
C PHE A 259 -14.93 -1.59 2.72
N VAL A 260 -15.08 -2.50 1.78
CA VAL A 260 -16.36 -2.80 1.15
C VAL A 260 -17.20 -3.71 2.05
N THR A 261 -16.65 -4.86 2.44
CA THR A 261 -17.42 -5.92 3.12
C THR A 261 -17.74 -5.61 4.57
N TRP A 262 -16.91 -4.83 5.27
CA TRP A 262 -17.15 -4.43 6.65
C TRP A 262 -17.79 -3.06 6.74
N PHE A 263 -17.29 -2.07 6.01
CA PHE A 263 -17.70 -0.67 6.19
C PHE A 263 -18.72 -0.18 5.15
N GLY A 264 -19.04 -0.98 4.13
CA GLY A 264 -19.96 -0.57 3.06
C GLY A 264 -19.43 0.57 2.20
N MET A 265 -18.12 0.81 2.22
CA MET A 265 -17.48 1.85 1.41
C MET A 265 -17.36 1.40 -0.04
N ARG A 266 -17.30 2.38 -0.94
CA ARG A 266 -16.93 2.15 -2.34
C ARG A 266 -15.46 2.43 -2.54
N LEU A 267 -14.85 1.73 -3.49
CA LEU A 267 -13.45 1.91 -3.86
C LEU A 267 -13.37 2.37 -5.31
N ALA A 268 -12.44 3.28 -5.59
CA ALA A 268 -12.13 3.70 -6.94
C ALA A 268 -10.88 2.98 -7.44
N THR A 269 -10.92 2.52 -8.69
CA THR A 269 -9.78 1.86 -9.36
C THR A 269 -8.95 2.82 -10.21
N GLU A 270 -9.48 4.03 -10.47
CA GLU A 270 -8.80 5.13 -11.14
C GLU A 270 -9.50 6.47 -10.88
N GLY A 271 -8.84 7.56 -11.24
CA GLY A 271 -9.45 8.89 -11.33
C GLY A 271 -8.48 9.94 -11.87
N SER A 272 -8.90 11.19 -11.91
CA SER A 272 -8.07 12.34 -12.34
C SER A 272 -7.91 13.31 -11.19
N ALA A 273 -6.66 13.67 -10.85
CA ALA A 273 -6.40 14.64 -9.79
C ALA A 273 -7.00 16.01 -10.15
N VAL A 274 -7.80 16.58 -9.24
CA VAL A 274 -8.45 17.89 -9.43
C VAL A 274 -8.09 18.92 -8.36
N ALA A 275 -7.68 18.50 -7.17
CA ALA A 275 -7.30 19.41 -6.09
C ALA A 275 -6.39 18.72 -5.07
N LEU A 276 -5.58 19.51 -4.38
CA LEU A 276 -4.65 19.04 -3.35
C LEU A 276 -5.06 19.60 -1.98
N LEU A 277 -5.11 18.70 -0.99
CA LEU A 277 -5.45 19.01 0.38
C LEU A 277 -4.21 18.85 1.27
N PHE A 278 -3.96 19.83 2.14
CA PHE A 278 -2.87 19.83 3.09
C PHE A 278 -3.42 19.95 4.51
N PRO A 279 -3.99 18.85 5.07
CA PRO A 279 -4.59 18.88 6.40
C PRO A 279 -3.53 19.01 7.51
N ARG A 280 -3.94 19.63 8.61
CA ARG A 280 -3.31 19.53 9.93
C ARG A 280 -4.39 19.31 10.98
N ILE A 281 -4.26 18.26 11.78
CA ILE A 281 -5.16 18.02 12.92
C ILE A 281 -4.75 18.92 14.09
N THR A 282 -5.67 19.79 14.53
CA THR A 282 -5.51 20.65 15.71
C THR A 282 -6.68 20.41 16.67
N PRO A 283 -6.46 19.76 17.82
CA PRO A 283 -7.53 19.47 18.77
C PRO A 283 -8.29 20.74 19.20
N GLY A 284 -9.62 20.69 19.12
CA GLY A 284 -10.50 21.80 19.54
C GLY A 284 -10.58 23.00 18.59
N ALA A 285 -9.87 22.98 17.46
CA ALA A 285 -10.02 24.02 16.44
C ALA A 285 -11.33 23.84 15.63
N ASP A 286 -11.85 24.92 15.05
CA ASP A 286 -12.89 24.81 14.03
C ASP A 286 -12.26 24.47 12.67
N PRO A 287 -12.90 23.62 11.83
CA PRO A 287 -12.39 23.31 10.51
C PRO A 287 -12.37 24.55 9.60
N ALA A 288 -11.21 24.87 9.02
CA ALA A 288 -11.05 26.07 8.22
C ALA A 288 -9.89 25.95 7.22
N LEU A 289 -9.95 26.78 6.17
CA LEU A 289 -8.79 27.04 5.30
C LEU A 289 -7.75 27.87 6.07
N THR A 290 -6.48 27.61 5.81
CA THR A 290 -5.37 28.41 6.32
C THR A 290 -4.64 29.13 5.19
N HIS A 291 -3.86 30.15 5.54
CA HIS A 291 -3.01 30.88 4.60
C HIS A 291 -1.66 30.18 4.31
N GLU A 292 -1.46 28.95 4.80
CA GLU A 292 -0.21 28.23 4.58
C GLU A 292 -0.12 27.78 3.12
N ALA A 293 0.86 28.31 2.38
CA ALA A 293 1.16 27.85 1.04
C ALA A 293 2.09 26.64 1.13
N ARG A 294 1.52 25.43 1.04
CA ARG A 294 2.31 24.20 0.82
C ARG A 294 2.17 23.75 -0.63
N GLN A 295 3.30 23.40 -1.22
CA GLN A 295 3.39 22.78 -2.53
C GLN A 295 3.85 21.33 -2.36
N VAL A 296 3.65 20.52 -3.40
CA VAL A 296 4.22 19.17 -3.48
C VAL A 296 5.74 19.31 -3.59
N ALA A 297 6.47 18.60 -2.74
CA ALA A 297 7.93 18.59 -2.72
C ALA A 297 8.48 17.20 -3.06
N GLU A 298 9.79 17.08 -3.27
CA GLU A 298 10.44 15.79 -3.56
C GLU A 298 10.17 14.74 -2.47
N SER A 299 10.05 15.18 -1.21
CA SER A 299 9.70 14.31 -0.07
C SER A 299 8.28 13.74 -0.11
N ASP A 300 7.40 14.26 -0.96
CA ASP A 300 6.06 13.70 -1.18
C ASP A 300 6.08 12.58 -2.23
N PHE A 301 7.18 12.40 -2.97
CA PHE A 301 7.40 11.21 -3.79
C PHE A 301 8.03 10.11 -2.93
N MET A 302 7.69 8.85 -3.21
CA MET A 302 8.30 7.68 -2.56
C MET A 302 9.73 7.43 -3.06
N SER A 303 10.58 8.46 -3.01
CA SER A 303 11.98 8.46 -3.46
C SER A 303 12.96 8.26 -2.30
N GLY A 304 14.18 7.81 -2.63
CA GLY A 304 15.29 7.70 -1.68
C GLY A 304 15.04 6.77 -0.48
N SER A 305 15.66 7.08 0.67
CA SER A 305 15.65 6.23 1.88
C SER A 305 14.28 6.09 2.56
N THR A 306 13.27 6.84 2.09
CA THR A 306 11.89 6.74 2.59
C THR A 306 11.24 5.39 2.24
N GLU A 307 11.86 4.60 1.37
CA GLU A 307 11.44 3.26 0.95
C GLU A 307 12.30 2.10 1.51
N ASP A 308 13.20 2.35 2.47
CA ASP A 308 14.19 1.38 3.01
C ASP A 308 13.61 0.03 3.50
N ARG A 309 12.28 -0.11 3.61
CA ARG A 309 11.65 -1.39 3.96
C ARG A 309 11.75 -2.43 2.85
N TYR A 310 11.78 -2.02 1.57
CA TYR A 310 11.74 -2.91 0.42
C TYR A 310 12.77 -2.47 -0.63
N PRO A 311 14.08 -2.67 -0.36
CA PRO A 311 15.09 -2.44 -1.39
C PRO A 311 14.83 -3.30 -2.61
N ASP A 312 15.22 -2.82 -3.80
CA ASP A 312 15.05 -3.54 -5.07
C ASP A 312 16.09 -4.65 -5.22
N VAL A 313 15.98 -5.67 -4.35
CA VAL A 313 16.89 -6.82 -4.29
C VAL A 313 16.93 -7.59 -5.61
N PHE A 314 15.83 -7.61 -6.36
CA PHE A 314 15.68 -8.37 -7.59
C PHE A 314 15.92 -7.53 -8.85
N GLY A 315 16.31 -6.26 -8.71
CA GLY A 315 16.56 -5.35 -9.83
C GLY A 315 15.35 -5.12 -10.73
N LEU A 316 14.13 -5.22 -10.17
CA LEU A 316 12.88 -5.14 -10.93
C LEU A 316 12.70 -3.78 -11.59
N ALA A 317 13.13 -2.71 -10.91
CA ALA A 317 12.98 -1.34 -11.40
C ALA A 317 14.13 -0.87 -12.29
N GLU A 318 15.14 -1.73 -12.55
CA GLU A 318 16.30 -1.44 -13.42
C GLU A 318 16.99 -0.09 -13.11
N GLY A 319 17.06 0.25 -11.82
CA GLY A 319 17.68 1.49 -11.34
C GLY A 319 16.78 2.73 -11.37
N ILE A 320 15.51 2.62 -11.75
CA ILE A 320 14.53 3.68 -11.57
C ILE A 320 14.25 3.84 -10.07
N ASP A 321 14.40 5.07 -9.57
CA ASP A 321 14.09 5.40 -8.18
C ASP A 321 12.63 5.11 -7.84
N GLY A 322 12.39 4.84 -6.56
CA GLY A 322 11.10 4.34 -6.14
C GLY A 322 9.91 5.27 -6.35
N GLY A 323 10.17 6.58 -6.47
CA GLY A 323 9.18 7.60 -6.79
C GLY A 323 8.93 7.77 -8.30
N GLY A 324 9.62 7.03 -9.17
CA GLY A 324 9.65 7.19 -10.64
C GLY A 324 10.93 7.84 -11.14
N SER A 325 11.11 8.03 -12.45
CA SER A 325 12.29 8.76 -12.94
C SER A 325 12.24 10.24 -12.57
N GLU A 326 13.39 10.91 -12.45
CA GLU A 326 13.47 12.35 -12.17
C GLU A 326 12.60 13.17 -13.16
N SER A 327 12.63 12.80 -14.44
CA SER A 327 11.84 13.45 -15.48
C SER A 327 10.32 13.28 -15.28
N ALA A 328 9.87 12.10 -14.87
CA ALA A 328 8.47 11.80 -14.59
C ALA A 328 7.99 12.55 -13.35
N ARG A 329 8.78 12.55 -12.27
CA ARG A 329 8.48 13.30 -11.04
C ARG A 329 8.36 14.79 -11.30
N ARG A 330 9.27 15.37 -12.07
CA ARG A 330 9.20 16.79 -12.47
C ARG A 330 7.91 17.08 -13.25
N ALA A 331 7.57 16.26 -14.24
CA ALA A 331 6.35 16.43 -15.04
C ALA A 331 5.07 16.37 -14.18
N VAL A 332 5.02 15.44 -13.20
CA VAL A 332 3.92 15.32 -12.25
C VAL A 332 3.85 16.54 -11.33
N ALA A 333 4.98 16.97 -10.75
CA ALA A 333 5.04 18.13 -9.87
C ALA A 333 4.57 19.42 -10.58
N GLU A 334 5.00 19.65 -11.82
CA GLU A 334 4.58 20.81 -12.63
C GLU A 334 3.07 20.84 -12.91
N ARG A 335 2.43 19.68 -13.04
CA ARG A 335 0.98 19.58 -13.25
C ARG A 335 0.21 19.73 -11.94
N LEU A 336 0.67 19.10 -10.86
CA LEU A 336 0.10 19.25 -9.52
C LEU A 336 0.12 20.73 -9.07
N ALA A 337 1.20 21.45 -9.35
CA ALA A 337 1.35 22.87 -9.02
C ALA A 337 0.28 23.79 -9.65
N LYS A 338 -0.39 23.35 -10.72
CA LYS A 338 -1.46 24.11 -11.40
C LYS A 338 -2.85 23.83 -10.84
N LEU A 339 -3.02 22.77 -10.03
CA LEU A 339 -4.29 22.44 -9.42
C LEU A 339 -4.55 23.36 -8.20
N PRO A 340 -5.82 23.52 -7.77
CA PRO A 340 -6.14 24.14 -6.50
C PRO A 340 -5.42 23.50 -5.31
N HIS A 341 -4.83 24.33 -4.46
CA HIS A 341 -4.16 23.92 -3.22
C HIS A 341 -4.95 24.45 -2.02
N HIS A 342 -5.35 23.56 -1.12
CA HIS A 342 -6.09 23.93 0.07
C HIS A 342 -5.33 23.45 1.31
N ALA A 343 -4.74 24.39 2.04
CA ALA A 343 -4.25 24.11 3.39
C ALA A 343 -5.41 24.23 4.38
N LEU A 344 -5.56 23.22 5.24
CA LEU A 344 -6.70 23.09 6.13
C LEU A 344 -6.26 22.78 7.55
N VAL A 345 -6.96 23.36 8.51
CA VAL A 345 -6.99 22.86 9.89
C VAL A 345 -8.27 22.05 10.06
N LEU A 346 -8.13 20.86 10.64
CA LEU A 346 -9.22 19.97 11.00
C LEU A 346 -9.14 19.64 12.49
N SER A 347 -10.25 19.24 13.08
CA SER A 347 -10.37 18.90 14.50
C SER A 347 -10.58 17.39 14.70
N HIS A 348 -10.95 16.97 15.90
CA HIS A 348 -11.41 15.60 16.15
C HIS A 348 -12.93 15.42 15.95
N ASP A 349 -13.67 16.51 15.68
CA ASP A 349 -15.07 16.46 15.31
C ASP A 349 -15.21 16.04 13.84
N THR A 350 -15.49 14.75 13.64
CA THR A 350 -15.63 14.15 12.31
C THR A 350 -16.82 14.71 11.55
N ALA A 351 -17.91 15.11 12.22
CA ALA A 351 -19.08 15.69 11.58
C ALA A 351 -18.78 17.10 11.07
N ALA A 352 -18.17 17.95 11.90
CA ALA A 352 -17.77 19.30 11.49
C ALA A 352 -16.72 19.26 10.36
N ASN A 353 -15.72 18.39 10.47
CA ASN A 353 -14.71 18.20 9.41
C ASN A 353 -15.35 17.76 8.09
N THR A 354 -16.29 16.81 8.14
CA THR A 354 -16.96 16.29 6.94
C THR A 354 -17.79 17.37 6.26
N ALA A 355 -18.58 18.14 7.03
CA ALA A 355 -19.38 19.24 6.49
C ALA A 355 -18.51 20.32 5.82
N PHE A 356 -17.37 20.65 6.44
CA PHE A 356 -16.40 21.58 5.88
C PHE A 356 -15.78 21.06 4.57
N LEU A 357 -15.28 19.83 4.56
CA LEU A 357 -14.67 19.20 3.38
C LEU A 357 -15.68 19.08 2.23
N SER A 358 -16.91 18.69 2.53
CA SER A 358 -18.03 18.65 1.57
C SER A 358 -18.21 20.01 0.89
N THR A 359 -18.40 21.07 1.69
CA THR A 359 -18.61 22.43 1.18
C THR A 359 -17.40 22.90 0.36
N LEU A 360 -16.18 22.60 0.79
CA LEU A 360 -14.97 22.98 0.07
C LEU A 360 -14.91 22.34 -1.32
N LEU A 361 -15.26 21.05 -1.42
CA LEU A 361 -15.14 20.29 -2.66
C LEU A 361 -16.32 20.50 -3.63
N GLU A 362 -17.50 20.85 -3.14
CA GLU A 362 -18.62 21.26 -4.01
C GLU A 362 -18.35 22.59 -4.75
N ASN A 363 -17.48 23.43 -4.19
CA ASN A 363 -17.11 24.72 -4.76
C ASN A 363 -15.80 24.69 -5.59
N ALA A 364 -15.22 23.51 -5.83
CA ALA A 364 -13.94 23.30 -6.53
C ALA A 364 -14.09 22.48 -7.83
#